data_AF-A0A9E2R863-F1
#
_entry.id   AF-A0A9E2R863-F1
#
_cell.length_a   1.000
_cell.length_b   1.000
_cell.length_c   1.000
_cell.angle_alpha   90.00
_cell.angle_beta   90.00
_cell.angle_gamma   90.00
#
_symmetry.space_group_name_H-M   'P 1'
#
loop_
_entity.id
_entity.type
_entity.pdbx_description
1 polymer ?
#
loop_
_entity_poly.entity_id
_entity_poly.type
_entity_poly.pdbx_seq_one_letter_code
_entity_poly.pdbx_strand_id
1 'polypeptide(L)'
;MSERGNQDERVSKIGGDRLCSGCGFNLFGQPVKRDAGTGLMLSRCPECGAAASLQEYPGPFRALKWLTGALIALWLFVLLGMVAGTVGVITGSAVAMREVTIEETSVEIGKQHAKWFVETKQEQELQKQVAAGTMTQAARQQIVQQVQGGGWGWAQVTDSWWDGVDQQGMISWPWTGDREKKVMSAYMGVMLIIGVWMCGVLLATAMPGVRGVRRVVLVLIVCGVACAIFEMVVLTSSVRGWKPAGGYTSTRELAYQIVPQMVGFAMIAGLSGVLAVGVCTGRSVSRWVIRGVLPQRLAAQLHVLWEADGLIFRRK
;
A
#
# COMPACT_ATOMS: atom_id res chain seq x y z
N MET A 1 -52.48 -45.83 31.55
CA MET A 1 -52.57 -44.42 31.96
C MET A 1 -51.69 -44.26 33.20
N SER A 2 -50.47 -43.77 33.01
CA SER A 2 -49.51 -43.52 34.10
C SER A 2 -49.75 -42.10 34.60
N GLU A 3 -50.08 -41.98 35.88
CA GLU A 3 -50.15 -40.71 36.61
C GLU A 3 -48.79 -40.02 36.55
N ARG A 4 -48.65 -39.05 35.63
CA ARG A 4 -47.56 -38.09 35.68
C ARG A 4 -47.85 -37.11 36.81
N GLY A 5 -47.49 -37.50 38.03
CA GLY A 5 -47.12 -36.57 39.09
C GLY A 5 -45.83 -35.84 38.68
N ASN A 6 -45.88 -35.04 37.62
CA ASN A 6 -44.77 -34.20 37.20
C ASN A 6 -44.85 -32.91 38.01
N GLN A 7 -44.53 -33.03 39.30
CA GLN A 7 -44.27 -31.87 40.13
C GLN A 7 -43.14 -31.11 39.43
N ASP A 8 -43.41 -29.85 39.09
CA ASP A 8 -42.39 -28.89 38.69
C ASP A 8 -41.32 -28.86 39.79
N GLU A 9 -40.30 -29.73 39.66
CA GLU A 9 -39.29 -29.91 40.67
C GLU A 9 -38.49 -28.60 40.73
N ARG A 10 -38.76 -27.83 41.79
CA ARG A 10 -38.07 -26.58 42.06
C ARG A 10 -36.67 -26.96 42.52
N VAL A 11 -35.71 -26.88 41.60
CA VAL A 11 -34.33 -27.29 41.86
C VAL A 11 -33.64 -26.28 42.79
N SER A 12 -33.83 -24.99 42.55
CA SER A 12 -33.19 -23.92 43.32
C SER A 12 -33.90 -22.57 43.11
N LYS A 13 -33.41 -21.52 43.77
CA LYS A 13 -33.77 -20.11 43.51
C LYS A 13 -32.54 -19.37 43.00
N ILE A 14 -32.74 -18.36 42.16
CA ILE A 14 -31.66 -17.48 41.69
C ILE A 14 -31.14 -16.64 42.86
N GLY A 15 -29.88 -16.82 43.23
CA GLY A 15 -29.25 -16.12 44.36
C GLY A 15 -28.49 -14.85 44.02
N GLY A 16 -28.35 -14.49 42.73
CA GLY A 16 -27.65 -13.29 42.28
C GLY A 16 -28.55 -12.35 41.48
N ASP A 17 -28.16 -11.08 41.38
CA ASP A 17 -28.87 -10.13 40.53
C ASP A 17 -28.74 -10.54 39.05
N ARG A 18 -29.88 -10.86 38.44
CA ARG A 18 -29.93 -11.32 37.05
C ARG A 18 -31.09 -10.69 36.34
N LEU A 19 -30.81 -9.87 35.33
CA LEU A 19 -31.86 -9.17 34.59
C LEU A 19 -32.46 -10.09 33.52
N CYS A 20 -33.77 -10.03 33.35
CA CYS A 20 -34.46 -10.70 32.25
C CYS A 20 -34.00 -10.12 30.91
N SER A 21 -33.67 -10.97 29.93
CA SER A 21 -33.28 -10.55 28.57
C SER A 21 -34.41 -9.89 27.77
N GLY A 22 -35.67 -10.10 28.18
CA GLY A 22 -36.85 -9.50 27.55
C GLY A 22 -37.15 -8.09 28.07
N CYS A 23 -37.39 -7.95 29.37
CA CYS A 23 -37.86 -6.69 29.97
C CYS A 23 -36.89 -6.04 30.96
N GLY A 24 -35.73 -6.65 31.25
CA GLY A 24 -34.75 -6.11 32.20
C GLY A 24 -35.10 -6.29 33.68
N PHE A 25 -36.22 -6.95 34.03
CA PHE A 25 -36.60 -7.19 35.43
C PHE A 25 -35.58 -8.07 36.18
N ASN A 26 -35.29 -7.75 37.45
CA ASN A 26 -34.36 -8.53 38.27
C ASN A 26 -35.00 -9.85 38.74
N LEU A 27 -34.42 -10.96 38.30
CA LEU A 27 -34.86 -12.33 38.58
C LEU A 27 -34.34 -12.88 39.92
N PHE A 28 -33.75 -12.04 40.77
CA PHE A 28 -33.33 -12.44 42.12
C PHE A 28 -34.48 -13.12 42.88
N GLY A 29 -34.21 -14.29 43.45
CA GLY A 29 -35.17 -15.11 44.19
C GLY A 29 -36.16 -15.91 43.34
N GLN A 30 -36.17 -15.74 42.01
CA GLN A 30 -37.08 -16.49 41.13
C GLN A 30 -36.75 -17.99 41.14
N PRO A 31 -37.76 -18.88 41.11
CA PRO A 31 -37.55 -20.32 41.14
C PRO A 31 -36.97 -20.80 39.80
N VAL A 32 -35.95 -21.65 39.90
CA VAL A 32 -35.40 -22.41 38.79
C VAL A 32 -36.15 -23.72 38.68
N LYS A 33 -36.76 -23.96 37.51
CA LYS A 33 -37.42 -25.21 37.17
C LYS A 33 -36.61 -25.94 36.12
N ARG A 34 -36.58 -27.28 36.20
CA ARG A 34 -36.05 -28.11 35.13
C ARG A 34 -37.21 -28.44 34.18
N ASP A 35 -37.08 -28.07 32.91
CA ASP A 35 -38.06 -28.46 31.90
C ASP A 35 -38.04 -29.97 31.71
N ALA A 36 -39.21 -30.61 31.81
CA ALA A 36 -39.33 -32.06 31.69
C ALA A 36 -39.06 -32.56 30.27
N GLY A 37 -39.25 -31.71 29.25
CA GLY A 37 -38.96 -32.06 27.86
C GLY A 37 -37.47 -31.99 27.52
N THR A 38 -36.83 -30.87 27.84
CA THR A 38 -35.44 -30.59 27.44
C THR A 38 -34.40 -30.91 28.51
N GLY A 39 -34.82 -31.11 29.77
CA GLY A 39 -33.91 -31.24 30.91
C GLY A 39 -33.13 -29.97 31.25
N LEU A 40 -33.43 -28.84 30.59
CA LEU A 40 -32.74 -27.57 30.82
C LEU A 40 -33.31 -26.84 32.04
N MET A 41 -32.42 -26.18 32.79
CA MET A 41 -32.82 -25.29 33.87
C MET A 41 -33.27 -23.94 33.30
N LEU A 42 -34.50 -23.56 33.59
CA LEU A 42 -35.08 -22.29 33.18
C LEU A 42 -35.74 -21.57 34.35
N SER A 43 -35.67 -20.24 34.30
CA SER A 43 -36.51 -19.37 35.11
C SER A 43 -37.42 -18.59 34.17
N ARG A 44 -38.67 -18.35 34.55
CA ARG A 44 -39.57 -17.46 33.81
C ARG A 44 -39.58 -16.10 34.49
N CYS A 45 -39.51 -15.05 33.70
CA CYS A 45 -39.69 -13.71 34.22
C CYS A 45 -41.13 -13.52 34.74
N PRO A 46 -41.34 -13.01 35.97
CA PRO A 46 -42.69 -12.76 36.48
C PRO A 46 -43.40 -11.62 35.72
N GLU A 47 -42.64 -10.69 35.15
CA GLU A 47 -43.18 -9.53 34.42
C GLU A 47 -43.62 -9.90 33.01
N CYS A 48 -42.68 -10.38 32.17
CA CYS A 48 -42.94 -10.60 30.75
C CYS A 48 -43.15 -12.07 30.36
N GLY A 49 -43.02 -13.00 31.31
CA GLY A 49 -43.15 -14.45 31.06
C GLY A 49 -42.03 -15.08 30.24
N ALA A 50 -41.06 -14.29 29.75
CA ALA A 50 -39.95 -14.78 28.94
C ALA A 50 -39.13 -15.84 29.70
N ALA A 51 -38.82 -16.93 29.01
CA ALA A 51 -37.95 -17.98 29.55
C ALA A 51 -36.49 -17.49 29.50
N ALA A 52 -35.89 -17.32 30.66
CA ALA A 52 -34.46 -17.08 30.81
C ALA A 52 -33.76 -18.42 31.07
N SER A 53 -32.98 -18.89 30.09
CA SER A 53 -32.16 -20.09 30.24
C SER A 53 -31.02 -19.80 31.24
N LEU A 54 -30.86 -20.67 32.24
CA LEU A 54 -29.81 -20.55 33.26
C LEU A 54 -28.45 -21.05 32.79
N GLN A 55 -28.24 -21.18 31.48
CA GLN A 55 -26.90 -21.38 30.91
C GLN A 55 -26.09 -20.09 31.07
N GLU A 56 -25.65 -19.82 32.29
CA GLU A 56 -24.32 -19.26 32.46
C GLU A 56 -23.38 -20.34 31.92
N TYR A 57 -22.96 -20.19 30.66
CA TYR A 57 -21.63 -20.69 30.36
C TYR A 57 -20.75 -20.02 31.41
N PRO A 58 -20.02 -20.76 32.28
CA PRO A 58 -18.89 -20.20 32.98
C PRO A 58 -17.88 -19.84 31.89
N GLY A 59 -18.13 -18.71 31.24
CA GLY A 59 -17.30 -18.25 30.15
C GLY A 59 -15.93 -18.05 30.76
N PRO A 60 -14.85 -18.51 30.11
CA PRO A 60 -13.50 -18.08 30.45
C PRO A 60 -13.37 -16.58 30.14
N PHE A 61 -14.12 -15.72 30.83
CA PHE A 61 -14.37 -14.33 30.46
C PHE A 61 -13.11 -13.49 30.57
N ARG A 62 -12.16 -13.87 31.43
CA ARG A 62 -10.87 -13.17 31.51
C ARG A 62 -9.97 -13.57 30.34
N ALA A 63 -9.69 -14.87 30.18
CA ALA A 63 -8.83 -15.35 29.10
C ALA A 63 -9.39 -15.00 27.69
N LEU A 64 -10.71 -15.12 27.50
CA LEU A 64 -11.37 -14.77 26.24
C LEU A 64 -11.29 -13.27 25.96
N LYS A 65 -11.48 -12.38 26.95
CA LYS A 65 -11.32 -10.93 26.76
C LYS A 65 -9.89 -10.58 26.31
N TRP A 66 -8.89 -11.20 26.91
CA TRP A 66 -7.49 -11.00 26.51
C TRP A 66 -7.23 -11.52 25.10
N LEU A 67 -7.74 -12.71 24.75
CA LEU A 67 -7.59 -13.30 23.43
C LEU A 67 -8.32 -12.47 22.35
N THR A 68 -9.53 -11.99 22.63
CA THR A 68 -10.26 -11.07 21.73
C THR A 68 -9.51 -9.76 21.57
N GLY A 69 -8.99 -9.19 22.66
CA GLY A 69 -8.16 -7.97 22.60
C GLY A 69 -6.90 -8.17 21.76
N ALA A 70 -6.19 -9.28 21.95
CA ALA A 70 -5.01 -9.63 21.17
C ALA A 70 -5.34 -9.83 19.69
N LEU A 71 -6.47 -10.45 19.36
CA LEU A 71 -6.92 -10.66 17.98
C LEU A 71 -7.31 -9.35 17.30
N ILE A 72 -7.95 -8.42 18.02
CA ILE A 72 -8.24 -7.07 17.53
C ILE A 72 -6.94 -6.30 17.28
N ALA A 73 -5.98 -6.35 18.23
CA ALA A 73 -4.69 -5.68 18.08
C ALA A 73 -3.91 -6.23 16.89
N LEU A 74 -3.87 -7.56 16.74
CA LEU A 74 -3.24 -8.23 15.60
C LEU A 74 -3.91 -7.80 14.28
N TRP A 75 -5.23 -7.74 14.25
CA TRP A 75 -5.98 -7.28 13.08
C TRP A 75 -5.65 -5.83 12.71
N LEU A 76 -5.62 -4.93 13.69
CA LEU A 76 -5.23 -3.52 13.47
C LEU A 76 -3.79 -3.40 12.98
N PHE A 77 -2.88 -4.24 13.50
CA PHE A 77 -1.50 -4.29 13.04
C PHE A 77 -1.40 -4.75 11.58
N VAL A 78 -2.16 -5.78 11.19
CA VAL A 78 -2.24 -6.24 9.79
C VAL A 78 -2.80 -5.13 8.89
N LEU A 79 -3.85 -4.44 9.31
CA LEU A 79 -4.41 -3.30 8.57
C LEU A 79 -3.39 -2.18 8.37
N LEU A 80 -2.67 -1.81 9.44
CA LEU A 80 -1.62 -0.79 9.37
C LEU A 80 -0.48 -1.21 8.43
N GLY A 81 -0.05 -2.47 8.53
CA GLY A 81 0.96 -3.05 7.64
C GLY A 81 0.51 -3.06 6.17
N MET A 82 -0.76 -3.34 5.88
CA MET A 82 -1.30 -3.27 4.53
C MET A 82 -1.33 -1.83 3.98
N VAL A 83 -1.71 -0.85 4.81
CA VAL A 83 -1.68 0.56 4.40
C VAL A 83 -0.25 1.02 4.15
N ALA A 84 0.67 0.77 5.09
CA ALA A 84 2.07 1.12 4.95
C ALA A 84 2.73 0.42 3.74
N GLY A 85 2.42 -0.86 3.52
CA GLY A 85 2.88 -1.60 2.35
C GLY A 85 2.37 -1.01 1.05
N THR A 86 1.10 -0.59 1.00
CA THR A 86 0.53 0.07 -0.19
C THR A 86 1.19 1.41 -0.47
N VAL A 87 1.39 2.24 0.57
CA VAL A 87 2.15 3.50 0.47
C VAL A 87 3.57 3.24 -0.04
N GLY A 88 4.25 2.22 0.51
CA GLY A 88 5.60 1.83 0.12
C GLY A 88 5.69 1.39 -1.34
N VAL A 89 4.75 0.58 -1.82
CA VAL A 89 4.69 0.15 -3.23
C VAL A 89 4.49 1.34 -4.16
N ILE A 90 3.55 2.24 -3.85
CA ILE A 90 3.27 3.42 -4.69
C ILE A 90 4.50 4.34 -4.72
N THR A 91 5.05 4.67 -3.56
CA THR A 91 6.20 5.57 -3.44
C THR A 91 7.45 4.97 -4.08
N GLY A 92 7.75 3.70 -3.78
CA GLY A 92 8.90 3.00 -4.32
C GLY A 92 8.84 2.88 -5.84
N SER A 93 7.64 2.66 -6.41
CA SER A 93 7.45 2.64 -7.86
C SER A 93 7.64 4.01 -8.50
N ALA A 94 7.18 5.08 -7.85
CA ALA A 94 7.39 6.45 -8.32
C ALA A 94 8.88 6.84 -8.30
N VAL A 95 9.61 6.46 -7.25
CA VAL A 95 11.07 6.64 -7.17
C VAL A 95 11.77 5.82 -8.25
N ALA A 96 11.42 4.54 -8.40
CA ALA A 96 12.03 3.67 -9.41
C ALA A 96 11.82 4.22 -10.83
N MET A 97 10.61 4.67 -11.16
CA MET A 97 10.31 5.26 -12.46
C MET A 97 11.14 6.52 -12.72
N ARG A 98 11.26 7.39 -11.71
CA ARG A 98 12.10 8.59 -11.79
C ARG A 98 13.57 8.23 -12.02
N GLU A 99 14.12 7.30 -11.24
CA GLU A 99 15.54 6.89 -11.37
C GLU A 99 15.85 6.26 -12.73
N VAL A 100 14.95 5.43 -13.27
CA VAL A 100 15.12 4.88 -14.63
C VAL A 100 15.14 6.01 -15.67
N THR A 101 14.25 6.99 -15.54
CA THR A 101 14.20 8.14 -16.46
C THR A 101 15.49 8.96 -16.39
N ILE A 102 16.00 9.19 -15.18
CA ILE A 102 17.27 9.91 -14.95
C ILE A 102 18.45 9.13 -15.54
N GLU A 103 18.50 7.82 -15.31
CA GLU A 103 19.59 6.99 -15.80
C GLU A 103 19.65 7.03 -17.34
N GLU A 104 18.51 6.85 -18.02
CA GLU A 104 18.47 6.93 -19.48
C GLU A 104 18.85 8.31 -20.02
N THR A 105 18.36 9.37 -19.38
CA THR A 105 18.71 10.75 -19.74
C THR A 105 20.20 11.01 -19.52
N SER A 106 20.77 10.56 -18.41
CA SER A 106 22.19 10.76 -18.06
C SER A 106 23.14 10.05 -19.03
N VAL A 107 22.78 8.85 -19.49
CA VAL A 107 23.55 8.11 -20.50
C VAL A 107 23.48 8.82 -21.85
N GLU A 108 22.33 9.37 -22.23
CA GLU A 108 22.23 10.11 -23.49
C GLU A 108 23.04 11.41 -23.46
N ILE A 109 22.95 12.19 -22.37
CA ILE A 109 23.79 13.38 -22.18
C ILE A 109 25.28 13.01 -22.31
N GLY A 110 25.70 11.91 -21.67
CA GLY A 110 27.08 11.42 -21.75
C GLY A 110 27.51 11.05 -23.17
N LYS A 111 26.64 10.38 -23.94
CA LYS A 111 26.91 10.04 -25.35
C LYS A 111 27.05 11.28 -26.22
N GLN A 112 26.20 12.28 -26.05
CA GLN A 112 26.25 13.51 -26.84
C GLN A 112 27.48 14.36 -26.49
N HIS A 113 27.81 14.47 -25.21
CA HIS A 113 29.03 15.16 -24.77
C HIS A 113 30.29 14.44 -25.29
N ALA A 114 30.35 13.12 -25.22
CA ALA A 114 31.48 12.34 -25.74
C ALA A 114 31.67 12.55 -27.25
N LYS A 115 30.58 12.59 -28.03
CA LYS A 115 30.64 12.91 -29.47
C LYS A 115 31.20 14.32 -29.71
N TRP A 116 30.64 15.32 -29.03
CA TRP A 116 31.12 16.70 -29.12
C TRP A 116 32.60 16.83 -28.71
N PHE A 117 33.03 16.12 -27.68
CA PHE A 117 34.39 16.15 -27.17
C PHE A 117 35.41 15.64 -28.20
N VAL A 118 35.05 14.58 -28.92
CA VAL A 118 35.87 14.04 -30.03
C VAL A 118 35.84 14.99 -31.23
N GLU A 119 34.66 15.47 -31.63
CA GLU A 119 34.49 16.35 -32.80
C GLU A 119 35.20 17.71 -32.65
N THR A 120 35.14 18.29 -31.44
CA THR A 120 35.75 19.59 -31.12
C THR A 120 37.24 19.46 -30.79
N LYS A 121 37.80 18.25 -30.81
CA LYS A 121 39.20 17.96 -30.48
C LYS A 121 39.63 18.48 -29.10
N GLN A 122 38.72 18.47 -28.12
CA GLN A 122 39.00 18.94 -26.76
C GLN A 122 40.15 18.16 -26.09
N GLU A 123 40.34 16.90 -26.48
CA GLU A 123 41.48 16.11 -26.03
C GLU A 123 42.84 16.74 -26.39
N GLN A 124 42.93 17.39 -27.56
CA GLN A 124 44.15 18.09 -27.99
C GLN A 124 44.40 19.33 -27.14
N GLU A 125 43.35 20.02 -26.72
CA GLU A 125 43.48 21.20 -25.86
C GLU A 125 43.94 20.81 -24.45
N LEU A 126 43.40 19.72 -23.89
CA LEU A 126 43.91 19.14 -22.64
C LEU A 126 45.38 18.74 -22.77
N GLN A 127 45.79 18.19 -23.92
CA GLN A 127 47.19 17.86 -24.16
C GLN A 127 48.10 19.10 -24.19
N LYS A 128 47.63 20.23 -24.75
CA LYS A 128 48.36 21.52 -24.68
C LYS A 128 48.49 22.02 -23.25
N GLN A 129 47.47 21.87 -22.42
CA GLN A 129 47.53 22.24 -20.99
C GLN A 129 48.55 21.38 -20.22
N VAL A 130 48.65 20.08 -20.52
CA VAL A 130 49.70 19.23 -19.95
C VAL A 130 51.08 19.70 -20.40
N ALA A 131 51.26 20.03 -21.68
CA ALA A 131 52.52 20.55 -22.21
C ALA A 131 52.90 21.92 -21.60
N ALA A 132 51.91 22.75 -21.27
CA ALA A 132 52.10 24.03 -20.58
C ALA A 132 52.37 23.90 -19.07
N GLY A 133 52.30 22.69 -18.51
CA GLY A 133 52.48 22.44 -17.07
C GLY A 133 51.31 22.88 -16.20
N THR A 134 50.17 23.29 -16.77
CA THR A 134 48.98 23.69 -16.01
C THR A 134 48.13 22.51 -15.56
N MET A 135 48.34 21.32 -16.14
CA MET A 135 47.65 20.08 -15.80
C MET A 135 48.62 18.90 -15.79
N THR A 136 48.41 17.93 -14.90
CA THR A 136 49.21 16.69 -14.87
C THR A 136 48.69 15.68 -15.91
N GLN A 137 49.58 14.82 -16.42
CA GLN A 137 49.18 13.75 -17.35
C GLN A 137 48.15 12.78 -16.73
N ALA A 138 48.25 12.53 -15.42
CA ALA A 138 47.29 11.70 -14.68
C ALA A 138 45.89 12.36 -14.65
N ALA A 139 45.82 13.67 -14.41
CA ALA A 139 44.55 14.41 -14.45
C ALA A 139 43.92 14.38 -15.85
N ARG A 140 44.72 14.55 -16.91
CA ARG A 140 44.24 14.41 -18.30
C ARG A 140 43.65 13.03 -18.56
N GLN A 141 44.36 11.96 -18.20
CA GLN A 141 43.89 10.59 -18.42
C GLN A 141 42.57 10.32 -17.67
N GLN A 142 42.45 10.83 -16.44
CA GLN A 142 41.22 10.73 -15.66
C GLN A 142 40.05 11.44 -16.33
N ILE A 143 40.23 12.68 -16.81
CA ILE A 143 39.18 13.43 -17.53
C ILE A 143 38.78 12.70 -18.80
N VAL A 144 39.74 12.28 -19.62
CA VAL A 144 39.47 11.57 -20.88
C VAL A 144 38.69 10.28 -20.61
N GLN A 145 39.08 9.51 -19.59
CA GLN A 145 38.35 8.29 -19.21
C GLN A 145 36.91 8.60 -18.72
N GLN A 146 36.72 9.67 -17.95
CA GLN A 146 35.41 10.08 -17.44
C GLN A 146 34.48 10.61 -18.55
N VAL A 147 35.03 11.24 -19.59
CA VAL A 147 34.27 11.76 -20.74
C VAL A 147 33.99 10.67 -21.78
N GLN A 148 35.01 9.89 -22.16
CA GLN A 148 34.88 8.82 -23.16
C GLN A 148 34.08 7.62 -22.64
N GLY A 149 33.93 7.49 -21.31
CA GLY A 149 32.97 6.60 -20.67
C GLY A 149 31.50 6.98 -20.89
N GLY A 150 31.14 7.79 -21.89
CA GLY A 150 29.80 8.36 -22.12
C GLY A 150 28.62 7.36 -22.19
N GLY A 151 28.88 6.04 -22.18
CA GLY A 151 27.85 5.02 -21.97
C GLY A 151 27.39 4.84 -20.51
N TRP A 152 28.02 5.53 -19.55
CA TRP A 152 27.77 5.37 -18.12
C TRP A 152 27.06 6.61 -17.56
N GLY A 153 26.04 6.42 -16.72
CA GLY A 153 25.26 7.52 -16.12
C GLY A 153 26.02 8.42 -15.14
N TRP A 154 27.33 8.22 -14.99
CA TRP A 154 28.23 9.01 -14.13
C TRP A 154 29.32 9.73 -14.92
N ALA A 155 29.21 9.77 -16.26
CA ALA A 155 30.12 10.52 -17.11
C ALA A 155 30.17 12.00 -16.67
N GLN A 156 31.32 12.63 -16.88
CA GLN A 156 31.54 14.03 -16.51
C GLN A 156 31.38 14.90 -17.74
N VAL A 157 30.66 16.01 -17.58
CA VAL A 157 30.36 16.96 -18.65
C VAL A 157 30.89 18.32 -18.28
N THR A 158 31.47 19.02 -19.24
CA THR A 158 31.94 20.40 -19.08
C THR A 158 30.75 21.36 -19.02
N ASP A 159 30.70 22.23 -18.02
CA ASP A 159 29.60 23.20 -17.82
C ASP A 159 29.37 24.06 -19.08
N SER A 160 30.43 24.45 -19.79
CA SER A 160 30.35 25.26 -21.02
C SER A 160 29.65 24.58 -22.20
N TRP A 161 29.74 23.25 -22.30
CA TRP A 161 28.99 22.51 -23.31
C TRP A 161 27.52 22.43 -22.91
N TRP A 162 27.26 22.19 -21.62
CA TRP A 162 25.92 22.04 -21.09
C TRP A 162 25.05 23.29 -21.31
N ASP A 163 25.64 24.47 -21.13
CA ASP A 163 24.97 25.76 -21.34
C ASP A 163 24.57 26.01 -22.82
N GLY A 164 25.22 25.33 -23.77
CA GLY A 164 24.94 25.45 -25.20
C GLY A 164 23.98 24.40 -25.78
N VAL A 165 23.58 23.40 -24.99
CA VAL A 165 22.72 22.28 -25.44
C VAL A 165 21.25 22.63 -25.30
N ASP A 166 20.42 22.20 -26.26
CA ASP A 166 18.97 22.25 -26.12
C ASP A 166 18.49 21.25 -25.05
N GLN A 167 18.36 21.74 -23.82
CA GLN A 167 17.93 20.95 -22.67
C GLN A 167 16.48 20.44 -22.80
N GLN A 168 15.62 21.15 -23.54
CA GLN A 168 14.23 20.71 -23.73
C GLN A 168 14.15 19.51 -24.66
N GLY A 169 14.95 19.48 -25.74
CA GLY A 169 15.07 18.33 -26.61
C GLY A 169 15.45 17.04 -25.87
N MET A 170 16.33 17.16 -24.86
CA MET A 170 16.79 16.03 -24.04
C MET A 170 15.69 15.39 -23.18
N ILE A 171 14.68 16.15 -22.74
CA ILE A 171 13.55 15.64 -21.91
C ILE A 171 12.75 14.58 -22.65
N SER A 172 12.62 14.72 -23.97
CA SER A 172 11.77 13.85 -24.79
C SER A 172 12.41 12.48 -25.10
N TRP A 173 13.72 12.36 -24.92
CA TRP A 173 14.51 11.21 -25.37
C TRP A 173 14.20 9.86 -24.69
N PRO A 174 13.92 9.78 -23.37
CA PRO A 174 13.62 8.50 -22.71
C PRO A 174 12.44 7.75 -23.35
N TRP A 175 11.51 8.50 -23.96
CA TRP A 175 10.30 7.94 -24.57
C TRP A 175 10.55 7.38 -25.99
N THR A 176 11.65 7.76 -26.63
CA THR A 176 11.97 7.35 -28.01
C THR A 176 12.80 6.07 -28.11
N GLY A 177 13.25 5.51 -26.98
CA GLY A 177 14.21 4.39 -26.93
C GLY A 177 13.77 3.04 -27.53
N ASP A 178 14.72 2.10 -27.47
CA ASP A 178 14.66 0.74 -28.05
C ASP A 178 13.39 -0.04 -27.68
N ARG A 179 12.89 -0.80 -28.67
CA ARG A 179 11.66 -1.61 -28.55
C ARG A 179 11.69 -2.58 -27.38
N GLU A 180 12.84 -3.18 -27.07
CA GLU A 180 12.98 -4.16 -25.99
C GLU A 180 12.73 -3.56 -24.61
N LYS A 181 13.25 -2.35 -24.36
CA LYS A 181 13.02 -1.62 -23.10
C LYS A 181 11.56 -1.23 -22.92
N LYS A 182 10.87 -0.89 -24.01
CA LYS A 182 9.43 -0.60 -24.02
C LYS A 182 8.60 -1.83 -23.64
N VAL A 183 9.00 -3.02 -24.09
CA VAL A 183 8.30 -4.28 -23.73
C VAL A 183 8.50 -4.61 -22.25
N MET A 184 9.73 -4.52 -21.75
CA MET A 184 10.01 -4.81 -20.33
C MET A 184 9.30 -3.83 -19.39
N SER A 185 9.34 -2.52 -19.70
CA SER A 185 8.64 -1.50 -18.92
C SER A 185 7.12 -1.67 -18.97
N ALA A 186 6.55 -2.05 -20.12
CA ALA A 186 5.13 -2.36 -20.23
C ALA A 186 4.73 -3.56 -19.35
N TYR A 187 5.52 -4.64 -19.37
CA TYR A 187 5.27 -5.82 -18.52
C TYR A 187 5.31 -5.47 -17.03
N MET A 188 6.34 -4.74 -16.59
CA MET A 188 6.45 -4.27 -15.20
C MET A 188 5.28 -3.34 -14.83
N GLY A 189 4.87 -2.46 -15.74
CA GLY A 189 3.72 -1.58 -15.54
C GLY A 189 2.42 -2.35 -15.33
N VAL A 190 2.17 -3.39 -16.13
CA VAL A 190 0.98 -4.25 -15.98
C VAL A 190 0.99 -4.98 -14.64
N MET A 191 2.12 -5.59 -14.26
CA MET A 191 2.24 -6.30 -12.98
C MET A 191 2.02 -5.36 -11.79
N LEU A 192 2.53 -4.14 -11.88
CA LEU A 192 2.34 -3.12 -10.85
C LEU A 192 0.87 -2.66 -10.77
N ILE A 193 0.20 -2.45 -11.90
CA ILE A 193 -1.22 -2.10 -11.95
C ILE A 193 -2.06 -3.20 -11.27
N ILE A 194 -1.80 -4.47 -11.60
CA ILE A 194 -2.50 -5.61 -10.99
C ILE A 194 -2.23 -5.65 -9.48
N GLY A 195 -0.96 -5.47 -9.05
CA GLY A 195 -0.58 -5.46 -7.64
C GLY A 195 -1.28 -4.37 -6.84
N VAL A 196 -1.28 -3.13 -7.33
CA VAL A 196 -1.93 -1.99 -6.66
C VAL A 196 -3.46 -2.14 -6.65
N TRP A 197 -4.05 -2.66 -7.73
CA TRP A 197 -5.48 -2.99 -7.76
C TRP A 197 -5.83 -4.03 -6.69
N MET A 198 -5.04 -5.10 -6.57
CA MET A 198 -5.21 -6.13 -5.54
C MET A 198 -5.09 -5.56 -4.12
N CYS A 199 -4.14 -4.66 -3.86
CA CYS A 199 -4.05 -3.94 -2.58
C CYS A 199 -5.35 -3.18 -2.28
N GLY A 200 -5.94 -2.51 -3.28
CA GLY A 200 -7.23 -1.83 -3.14
C GLY A 200 -8.37 -2.79 -2.82
N VAL A 201 -8.42 -3.95 -3.49
CA VAL A 201 -9.40 -5.00 -3.22
C VAL A 201 -9.31 -5.48 -1.77
N LEU A 202 -8.10 -5.77 -1.30
CA LEU A 202 -7.85 -6.24 0.07
C LEU A 202 -8.16 -5.17 1.12
N LEU A 203 -7.85 -3.90 0.87
CA LEU A 203 -8.20 -2.81 1.80
C LEU A 203 -9.71 -2.64 1.93
N ALA A 204 -10.47 -2.74 0.83
CA ALA A 204 -11.92 -2.60 0.85
C ALA A 204 -12.64 -3.72 1.62
N THR A 205 -12.05 -4.92 1.65
CA THR A 205 -12.62 -6.09 2.31
C THR A 205 -12.25 -6.13 3.78
N ALA A 206 -11.03 -5.71 4.13
CA ALA A 206 -10.56 -5.61 5.50
C ALA A 206 -11.26 -4.46 6.28
N MET A 207 -11.86 -3.48 5.59
CA MET A 207 -12.55 -2.36 6.24
C MET A 207 -14.05 -2.32 5.93
N PRO A 208 -14.88 -3.24 6.45
CA PRO A 208 -16.32 -3.32 6.15
C PRO A 208 -17.11 -2.05 6.58
N GLY A 209 -16.66 -1.36 7.62
CA GLY A 209 -17.30 -0.12 8.11
C GLY A 209 -17.13 1.10 7.19
N VAL A 210 -16.22 1.07 6.21
CA VAL A 210 -15.92 2.23 5.35
C VAL A 210 -16.81 2.22 4.11
N ARG A 211 -17.80 3.13 4.06
CA ARG A 211 -18.79 3.23 2.98
C ARG A 211 -18.70 4.54 2.19
N GLY A 212 -19.12 4.49 0.93
CA GLY A 212 -19.29 5.67 0.07
C GLY A 212 -18.04 6.55 0.00
N VAL A 213 -18.23 7.85 0.26
CA VAL A 213 -17.17 8.88 0.23
C VAL A 213 -15.99 8.55 1.15
N ARG A 214 -16.20 7.83 2.26
CA ARG A 214 -15.10 7.46 3.17
C ARG A 214 -14.05 6.56 2.51
N ARG A 215 -14.42 5.78 1.48
CA ARG A 215 -13.45 4.99 0.70
C ARG A 215 -12.55 5.88 -0.14
N VAL A 216 -13.11 6.94 -0.71
CA VAL A 216 -12.34 7.95 -1.47
C VAL A 216 -11.38 8.68 -0.53
N VAL A 217 -11.85 9.08 0.65
CA VAL A 217 -10.99 9.71 1.68
C VAL A 217 -9.82 8.80 2.06
N LEU A 218 -10.05 7.50 2.25
CA LEU A 218 -8.97 6.55 2.53
C LEU A 218 -7.90 6.55 1.43
N VAL A 219 -8.31 6.49 0.16
CA VAL A 219 -7.38 6.53 -0.98
C VAL A 219 -6.62 7.86 -1.02
N LEU A 220 -7.30 8.99 -0.77
CA LEU A 220 -6.66 10.30 -0.71
C LEU A 220 -5.63 10.39 0.42
N ILE A 221 -5.89 9.78 1.59
CA ILE A 221 -4.91 9.72 2.69
C ILE A 221 -3.69 8.90 2.26
N VAL A 222 -3.88 7.70 1.68
CA VAL A 222 -2.77 6.86 1.20
C VAL A 222 -1.94 7.60 0.15
N CYS A 223 -2.60 8.26 -0.80
CA CYS A 223 -1.96 9.06 -1.84
C CYS A 223 -1.20 10.26 -1.25
N GLY A 224 -1.81 11.00 -0.32
CA GLY A 224 -1.18 12.15 0.34
C GLY A 224 0.08 11.76 1.11
N VAL A 225 0.06 10.63 1.84
CA VAL A 225 1.24 10.11 2.53
C VAL A 225 2.31 9.66 1.53
N ALA A 226 1.93 8.99 0.44
CA ALA A 226 2.87 8.58 -0.60
C ALA A 226 3.55 9.79 -1.26
N CYS A 227 2.80 10.84 -1.58
CA CYS A 227 3.35 12.10 -2.10
C CYS A 227 4.32 12.74 -1.10
N ALA A 228 3.99 12.79 0.18
CA ALA A 228 4.85 13.38 1.20
C ALA A 228 6.18 12.61 1.36
N ILE A 229 6.14 11.28 1.35
CA ILE A 229 7.35 10.45 1.44
C ILE A 229 8.17 10.58 0.14
N PHE A 230 7.52 10.58 -1.02
CA PHE A 230 8.19 10.79 -2.31
C PHE A 230 8.95 12.11 -2.33
N GLU A 231 8.30 13.20 -1.91
CA GLU A 231 8.92 14.52 -1.83
C GLU A 231 10.11 14.52 -0.86
N MET A 232 9.97 13.89 0.31
CA MET A 232 11.07 13.74 1.26
C MET A 232 12.28 13.00 0.65
N VAL A 233 12.05 11.95 -0.14
CA VAL A 233 13.10 11.20 -0.85
C VAL A 233 13.75 12.05 -1.94
N VAL A 234 12.96 12.83 -2.69
CA VAL A 234 13.48 13.74 -3.73
C VAL A 234 14.33 14.84 -3.11
N LEU A 235 13.83 15.48 -2.05
CA LEU A 235 14.57 16.53 -1.33
C LEU A 235 15.87 15.99 -0.75
N THR A 236 15.88 14.81 -0.15
CA THR A 236 17.10 14.20 0.42
C THR A 236 18.10 13.73 -0.64
N SER A 237 17.64 13.30 -1.82
CA SER A 237 18.52 12.93 -2.94
C SER A 237 19.14 14.13 -3.65
N SER A 238 18.46 15.29 -3.63
CA SER A 238 18.93 16.53 -4.28
C SER A 238 20.10 17.24 -3.57
N VAL A 239 20.49 16.82 -2.36
CA VAL A 239 21.51 17.51 -1.54
C VAL A 239 22.96 17.23 -1.97
N ARG A 240 23.23 16.53 -3.08
CA ARG A 240 24.60 16.21 -3.51
C ARG A 240 25.11 17.09 -4.65
N GLY A 241 25.27 18.38 -4.38
CA GLY A 241 26.01 19.33 -5.22
C GLY A 241 27.53 19.11 -5.23
N TRP A 242 28.00 17.85 -5.30
CA TRP A 242 29.43 17.57 -5.42
C TRP A 242 29.90 17.93 -6.83
N LYS A 243 30.40 19.15 -6.99
CA LYS A 243 31.16 19.55 -8.17
C LYS A 243 32.61 19.13 -7.96
N PRO A 244 33.14 18.11 -8.66
CA PRO A 244 34.58 17.89 -8.67
C PRO A 244 35.29 19.18 -9.11
N ALA A 245 36.40 19.51 -8.45
CA ALA A 245 37.19 20.68 -8.81
C ALA A 245 37.57 20.61 -10.30
N GLY A 246 37.19 21.63 -11.08
CA GLY A 246 37.54 21.70 -12.52
C GLY A 246 36.41 22.06 -13.49
N GLY A 247 35.21 22.42 -13.03
CA GLY A 247 34.13 22.83 -13.94
C GLY A 247 33.46 21.68 -14.70
N TYR A 248 33.54 20.47 -14.12
CA TYR A 248 32.85 19.28 -14.59
C TYR A 248 31.68 18.96 -13.66
N THR A 249 30.56 18.62 -14.26
CA THR A 249 29.35 18.18 -13.56
C THR A 249 28.98 16.78 -14.04
N SER A 250 28.52 15.91 -13.13
CA SER A 250 28.07 14.57 -13.51
C SER A 250 26.80 14.65 -14.38
N THR A 251 26.72 13.82 -15.42
CA THR A 251 25.51 13.68 -16.24
C THR A 251 24.26 13.33 -15.42
N ARG A 252 24.42 12.60 -14.31
CA ARG A 252 23.30 12.28 -13.41
C ARG A 252 22.75 13.53 -12.73
N GLU A 253 23.61 14.39 -12.22
CA GLU A 253 23.23 15.66 -11.59
C GLU A 253 22.53 16.59 -12.58
N LEU A 254 23.02 16.65 -13.82
CA LEU A 254 22.36 17.39 -14.90
C LEU A 254 20.99 16.78 -15.22
N ALA A 255 20.90 15.45 -15.34
CA ALA A 255 19.64 14.76 -15.58
C ALA A 255 18.62 15.01 -14.45
N TYR A 256 19.04 15.08 -13.18
CA TYR A 256 18.16 15.44 -12.06
C TYR A 256 17.55 16.84 -12.18
N GLN A 257 18.24 17.79 -12.80
CA GLN A 257 17.75 19.18 -12.99
C GLN A 257 16.70 19.25 -14.10
N ILE A 258 16.82 18.40 -15.11
CA ILE A 258 15.99 18.44 -16.31
C ILE A 258 14.77 17.54 -16.18
N VAL A 259 14.94 16.34 -15.59
CA VAL A 259 13.87 15.35 -15.46
C VAL A 259 12.81 15.92 -14.52
N PRO A 260 11.59 16.20 -15.01
CA PRO A 260 10.58 16.85 -14.19
C PRO A 260 10.19 15.98 -13.01
N GLN A 261 10.14 16.57 -11.81
CA GLN A 261 9.57 15.90 -10.62
C GLN A 261 8.13 15.41 -10.86
N MET A 262 7.43 16.03 -11.81
CA MET A 262 6.09 15.66 -12.26
C MET A 262 5.98 14.23 -12.75
N VAL A 263 7.06 13.58 -13.21
CA VAL A 263 7.04 12.16 -13.60
C VAL A 263 6.65 11.27 -12.42
N GLY A 264 7.23 11.51 -11.24
CA GLY A 264 6.90 10.76 -10.03
C GLY A 264 5.47 11.03 -9.55
N PHE A 265 5.05 12.30 -9.54
CA PHE A 265 3.67 12.65 -9.18
C PHE A 265 2.62 12.08 -10.15
N ALA A 266 2.90 12.07 -11.46
CA ALA A 266 2.04 11.45 -12.45
C ALA A 266 1.91 9.94 -12.19
N MET A 267 3.01 9.27 -11.83
CA MET A 267 2.99 7.85 -11.45
C MET A 267 2.14 7.61 -10.19
N ILE A 268 2.30 8.43 -9.14
CA ILE A 268 1.50 8.33 -7.91
C ILE A 268 0.02 8.56 -8.22
N ALA A 269 -0.31 9.55 -9.04
CA ALA A 269 -1.69 9.84 -9.44
C ALA A 269 -2.31 8.66 -10.22
N GLY A 270 -1.57 8.10 -11.19
CA GLY A 270 -2.00 6.93 -11.96
C GLY A 270 -2.27 5.71 -11.09
N LEU A 271 -1.32 5.36 -10.21
CA LEU A 271 -1.48 4.24 -9.27
C LEU A 271 -2.58 4.49 -8.24
N SER A 272 -2.79 5.74 -7.81
CA SER A 272 -3.90 6.10 -6.92
C SER A 272 -5.26 5.90 -7.59
N GLY A 273 -5.36 6.18 -8.89
CA GLY A 273 -6.55 5.85 -9.68
C GLY A 273 -6.83 4.35 -9.71
N VAL A 274 -5.79 3.54 -9.96
CA VAL A 274 -5.88 2.07 -9.93
C VAL A 274 -6.29 1.55 -8.55
N LEU A 275 -5.70 2.10 -7.49
CA LEU A 275 -6.06 1.79 -6.11
C LEU A 275 -7.53 2.14 -5.83
N ALA A 276 -8.00 3.30 -6.29
CA ALA A 276 -9.39 3.72 -6.14
C ALA A 276 -10.35 2.74 -6.82
N VAL A 277 -10.03 2.29 -8.04
CA VAL A 277 -10.81 1.26 -8.74
C VAL A 277 -10.82 -0.02 -7.89
N GLY A 278 -9.67 -0.48 -7.41
CA GLY A 278 -9.55 -1.65 -6.53
C GLY A 278 -10.43 -1.55 -5.28
N VAL A 279 -10.40 -0.40 -4.60
CA VAL A 279 -11.21 -0.16 -3.39
C VAL A 279 -12.71 -0.14 -3.70
N CYS A 280 -13.11 0.39 -4.86
CA CYS A 280 -14.50 0.42 -5.29
C CYS A 280 -15.01 -0.97 -5.70
N THR A 281 -14.21 -1.74 -6.45
CA THR A 281 -14.60 -3.07 -6.94
C THR A 281 -14.39 -4.18 -5.91
N GLY A 282 -13.55 -3.97 -4.91
CA GLY A 282 -13.03 -5.01 -4.02
C GLY A 282 -14.08 -5.84 -3.33
N ARG A 283 -15.09 -5.21 -2.74
CA ARG A 283 -16.18 -5.95 -2.07
C ARG A 283 -17.00 -6.80 -3.03
N SER A 284 -17.23 -6.32 -4.25
CA SER A 284 -17.94 -7.09 -5.28
C SER A 284 -17.14 -8.30 -5.72
N VAL A 285 -15.84 -8.11 -5.96
CA VAL A 285 -14.90 -9.19 -6.31
C VAL A 285 -14.84 -10.23 -5.19
N SER A 286 -14.66 -9.82 -3.94
CA SER A 286 -14.56 -10.77 -2.82
C SER A 286 -15.86 -11.53 -2.57
N ARG A 287 -17.03 -10.90 -2.74
CA ARG A 287 -18.31 -11.61 -2.67
C ARG A 287 -18.45 -12.65 -3.79
N TRP A 288 -17.97 -12.34 -4.99
CA TRP A 288 -17.94 -13.29 -6.11
C TRP A 288 -16.99 -14.46 -5.81
N VAL A 289 -15.77 -14.19 -5.34
CA VAL A 289 -14.79 -15.21 -4.95
C VAL A 289 -15.32 -16.09 -3.80
N ILE A 290 -15.88 -15.51 -2.74
CA ILE A 290 -16.47 -16.25 -1.61
C ILE A 290 -17.58 -17.18 -2.10
N ARG A 291 -18.44 -16.73 -3.02
CA ARG A 291 -19.50 -17.56 -3.58
C ARG A 291 -18.99 -18.70 -4.46
N GLY A 292 -17.87 -18.49 -5.16
CA GLY A 292 -17.26 -19.50 -6.02
C GLY A 292 -16.44 -20.54 -5.25
N VAL A 293 -15.70 -20.10 -4.22
CA VAL A 293 -14.71 -20.94 -3.52
C VAL A 293 -15.27 -21.61 -2.25
N LEU A 294 -16.11 -20.93 -1.47
CA LEU A 294 -16.52 -21.42 -0.15
C LEU A 294 -17.86 -22.19 -0.16
N PRO A 295 -17.98 -23.28 0.63
CA PRO A 295 -19.26 -23.94 0.87
C PRO A 295 -20.20 -23.04 1.68
N GLN A 296 -21.51 -23.26 1.52
CA GLN A 296 -22.54 -22.36 2.03
C GLN A 296 -22.47 -22.11 3.54
N ARG A 297 -22.07 -23.14 4.31
CA ARG A 297 -21.94 -23.07 5.77
C ARG A 297 -20.87 -22.08 6.22
N LEU A 298 -19.74 -22.00 5.50
CA LEU A 298 -18.65 -21.06 5.80
C LEU A 298 -18.94 -19.66 5.26
N ALA A 299 -19.61 -19.55 4.11
CA ALA A 299 -20.01 -18.26 3.56
C ALA A 299 -20.96 -17.49 4.49
N ALA A 300 -21.81 -18.19 5.25
CA ALA A 300 -22.70 -17.59 6.23
C ALA A 300 -21.95 -16.85 7.36
N GLN A 301 -20.74 -17.29 7.72
CA GLN A 301 -19.91 -16.60 8.72
C GLN A 301 -19.35 -15.26 8.20
N LEU A 302 -19.32 -15.08 6.88
CA LEU A 302 -18.85 -13.86 6.21
C LEU A 302 -20.01 -12.92 5.83
N HIS A 303 -21.21 -13.11 6.42
CA HIS A 303 -22.39 -12.30 6.15
C HIS A 303 -22.16 -10.80 6.37
N VAL A 304 -21.22 -10.46 7.27
CA VAL A 304 -20.80 -9.08 7.54
C VAL A 304 -20.41 -8.31 6.27
N LEU A 305 -19.88 -8.97 5.24
CA LEU A 305 -19.52 -8.30 3.97
C LEU A 305 -20.75 -7.86 3.16
N TRP A 306 -21.88 -8.54 3.30
CA TRP A 306 -23.15 -8.16 2.67
C TRP A 306 -23.87 -7.10 3.50
N GLU A 307 -23.92 -7.27 4.83
CA GLU A 307 -24.46 -6.26 5.75
C GLU A 307 -23.70 -4.93 5.66
N ALA A 308 -22.38 -5.00 5.46
CA ALA A 308 -21.50 -3.86 5.23
C ALA A 308 -21.88 -3.02 4.02
N ASP A 309 -22.68 -3.53 3.08
CA ASP A 309 -23.20 -2.80 1.93
C ASP A 309 -24.74 -2.67 1.95
N GLY A 310 -25.40 -3.06 3.05
CA GLY A 310 -26.87 -3.04 3.17
C GLY A 310 -27.57 -4.08 2.29
N LEU A 311 -26.88 -5.16 1.93
CA LEU A 311 -27.40 -6.21 1.06
C LEU A 311 -27.74 -7.46 1.87
N ILE A 312 -28.79 -8.17 1.44
CA ILE A 312 -29.17 -9.46 2.03
C ILE A 312 -28.43 -10.57 1.29
N PHE A 313 -27.82 -11.50 2.03
CA PHE A 313 -27.21 -12.68 1.42
C PHE A 313 -28.28 -13.62 0.85
N ARG A 314 -28.41 -13.64 -0.48
CA ARG A 314 -29.16 -14.66 -1.23
C ARG A 314 -28.17 -15.42 -2.11
N ARG A 315 -28.14 -16.75 -2.00
CA ARG A 315 -27.48 -17.62 -2.98
C ARG A 315 -28.57 -18.06 -3.97
N LYS A 316 -28.32 -17.86 -5.26
CA LYS A 316 -29.12 -18.48 -6.32
C LYS A 316 -28.78 -19.97 -6.38
#